data_AF-A0A966IGK0-F1
#
_entry.id   AF-A0A966IGK0-F1
#
_cell.length_a   1.000
_cell.length_b   1.000
_cell.length_c   1.000
_cell.angle_alpha   90.00
_cell.angle_beta   90.00
_cell.angle_gamma   90.00
#
_symmetry.space_group_name_H-M   'P 1'
#
loop_
_entity.id
_entity.type
_entity.pdbx_description
1 polymer ?
#
loop_
_entity_poly.entity_id
_entity_poly.type
_entity_poly.pdbx_seq_one_letter_code
_entity_poly.pdbx_strand_id
1 'polypeptide(L)'
;ADMVWCETGTPDLDFAKKFAEAIREKFPGKMLAYNCSPSFNWKKNLDDATIAKFQRELGAMGYKYQFITLAGIHSMWYNMYDLSQDYVKRGMTAYVEKVQEPEFAARDRGYTFVSHQQEVGTGYFDDVTTVIQGGKSSVTALTGSTEEEQFH
;
A
#
# COMPACT_ATOMS: atom_id res chain seq x y z
N ALA A 1 -23.37 10.28 -12.08
CA ALA A 1 -22.20 9.63 -11.47
C ALA A 1 -22.61 8.34 -10.77
N ASP A 2 -21.79 7.30 -10.89
CA ASP A 2 -21.98 6.01 -10.22
C ASP A 2 -21.82 6.15 -8.71
N MET A 3 -20.84 6.97 -8.29
CA MET A 3 -20.58 7.33 -6.91
C MET A 3 -20.52 8.84 -6.72
N VAL A 4 -20.83 9.31 -5.51
CA VAL A 4 -20.71 10.73 -5.13
C VAL A 4 -19.78 10.84 -3.92
N TRP A 5 -18.91 11.84 -3.95
CA TRP A 5 -18.00 12.21 -2.86
C TRP A 5 -18.13 13.70 -2.59
N CYS A 6 -18.10 14.07 -1.31
CA CYS A 6 -17.98 15.43 -0.81
C CYS A 6 -16.73 15.52 0.07
N GLU A 7 -15.82 16.43 -0.25
CA GLU A 7 -14.64 16.70 0.58
C GLU A 7 -15.06 17.32 1.92
N THR A 8 -14.34 17.01 2.99
CA THR A 8 -14.67 17.46 4.35
C THR A 8 -13.45 18.04 5.08
N GLY A 9 -13.68 18.88 6.08
CA GLY A 9 -12.60 19.51 6.87
C GLY A 9 -12.09 18.67 8.04
N THR A 10 -12.86 17.67 8.48
CA THR A 10 -12.56 16.81 9.65
C THR A 10 -13.15 15.40 9.44
N PRO A 11 -12.59 14.36 10.10
CA PRO A 11 -13.14 13.02 10.06
C PRO A 11 -14.35 12.92 11.00
N ASP A 12 -15.53 13.33 10.52
CA ASP A 12 -16.77 13.42 11.30
C ASP A 12 -17.85 12.46 10.76
N LEU A 13 -18.23 11.46 11.57
CA LEU A 13 -19.25 10.48 11.22
C LEU A 13 -20.68 11.05 11.21
N ASP A 14 -20.98 12.06 12.01
CA ASP A 14 -22.30 12.69 12.04
C ASP A 14 -22.52 13.53 10.78
N PHE A 15 -21.48 14.26 10.36
CA PHE A 15 -21.50 14.96 9.07
C PHE A 15 -21.68 13.96 7.92
N ALA A 16 -20.89 12.88 7.91
CA ALA A 16 -20.96 11.84 6.88
C ALA A 16 -22.37 11.21 6.81
N LYS A 17 -22.98 10.93 7.96
CA LYS A 17 -24.33 10.39 8.05
C LYS A 17 -25.37 11.35 7.45
N LYS A 18 -25.34 12.63 7.83
CA LYS A 18 -26.27 13.64 7.30
C LYS A 18 -26.17 13.78 5.79
N PHE A 19 -24.94 13.80 5.25
CA PHE A 19 -24.73 13.84 3.81
C PHE A 19 -25.28 12.59 3.12
N ALA A 20 -25.00 11.41 3.66
CA ALA A 20 -25.47 10.16 3.11
C ALA A 20 -27.00 10.05 3.11
N GLU A 21 -27.66 10.41 4.21
CA GLU A 21 -29.12 10.42 4.33
C GLU A 21 -29.76 11.36 3.30
N ALA A 22 -29.26 12.60 3.17
CA ALA A 22 -29.78 13.58 2.23
C ALA A 22 -29.66 13.13 0.77
N ILE A 23 -28.52 12.54 0.39
CA ILE A 23 -28.34 12.01 -0.97
C ILE A 23 -29.25 10.82 -1.22
N ARG A 24 -29.35 9.90 -0.25
CA ARG A 24 -30.11 8.65 -0.43
C ARG A 24 -31.62 8.85 -0.34
N GLU A 25 -32.10 9.94 0.26
CA GLU A 25 -33.50 10.34 0.19
C GLU A 25 -33.93 10.63 -1.25
N LYS A 26 -33.09 11.35 -2.02
CA LYS A 26 -33.37 11.68 -3.44
C LYS A 26 -32.94 10.58 -4.39
N PHE A 27 -31.89 9.83 -4.03
CA PHE A 27 -31.31 8.77 -4.84
C PHE A 27 -31.11 7.50 -4.00
N PRO A 28 -32.20 6.75 -3.72
CA PRO A 28 -32.10 5.51 -2.95
C PRO A 28 -31.06 4.57 -3.52
N GLY A 29 -30.21 4.02 -2.65
CA GLY A 29 -29.14 3.11 -3.05
C GLY A 29 -27.91 3.76 -3.67
N LYS A 30 -27.87 5.09 -3.87
CA LYS A 30 -26.67 5.78 -4.39
C LYS A 30 -25.44 5.44 -3.56
N MET A 31 -24.40 4.96 -4.24
CA MET A 31 -23.12 4.65 -3.63
C MET A 31 -22.32 5.93 -3.38
N LEU A 32 -21.62 5.97 -2.25
CA LEU A 32 -20.84 7.13 -1.84
C LEU A 32 -19.36 6.76 -1.72
N ALA A 33 -18.49 7.74 -1.86
CA ALA A 33 -17.07 7.61 -1.62
C ALA A 33 -16.60 8.56 -0.50
N TYR A 34 -15.61 8.12 0.29
CA TYR A 34 -15.08 8.88 1.42
C TYR A 34 -13.55 8.89 1.41
N ASN A 35 -12.96 10.08 1.52
CA ASN A 35 -11.53 10.28 1.68
C ASN A 35 -11.16 10.22 3.17
N CYS A 36 -10.51 9.14 3.59
CA CYS A 36 -9.89 9.02 4.91
C CYS A 36 -8.55 9.79 4.91
N SER A 37 -8.64 11.12 4.84
CA SER A 37 -7.53 12.00 4.49
C SER A 37 -6.39 11.99 5.53
N PRO A 38 -5.11 11.86 5.10
CA PRO A 38 -3.96 12.13 5.95
C PRO A 38 -3.82 13.60 6.36
N SER A 39 -4.49 14.52 5.67
CA SER A 39 -4.54 15.93 6.08
C SER A 39 -5.27 16.14 7.41
N PHE A 40 -6.03 15.15 7.87
CA PHE A 40 -6.64 15.17 9.20
C PHE A 40 -5.62 14.78 10.26
N ASN A 41 -5.57 15.56 11.34
CA ASN A 41 -4.97 15.08 12.58
C ASN A 41 -5.97 14.15 13.28
N TRP A 42 -5.93 12.85 12.96
CA TRP A 42 -6.89 11.84 13.42
C TRP A 42 -7.04 11.81 14.94
N LYS A 43 -5.91 11.72 15.67
CA LYS A 43 -5.91 11.65 17.14
C LYS A 43 -6.30 12.96 17.84
N LYS A 44 -6.20 14.10 17.15
CA LYS A 44 -6.74 15.37 17.64
C LYS A 44 -8.28 15.42 17.52
N ASN A 45 -8.86 14.75 16.54
CA ASN A 45 -10.29 14.81 16.28
C ASN A 45 -11.07 13.64 16.90
N LEU A 46 -10.46 12.46 17.02
CA LEU A 46 -11.15 11.22 17.38
C LEU A 46 -10.37 10.41 18.43
N ASP A 47 -11.11 9.67 19.24
CA ASP A 47 -10.57 8.63 20.13
C ASP A 47 -10.25 7.33 19.38
N ASP A 48 -9.49 6.43 20.01
CA ASP A 48 -9.05 5.17 19.39
C ASP A 48 -10.22 4.24 19.04
N ALA A 49 -11.26 4.21 19.88
CA ALA A 49 -12.43 3.37 19.65
C ALA A 49 -13.20 3.83 18.40
N THR A 50 -13.24 5.14 18.15
CA THR A 50 -13.89 5.75 16.99
C THR A 50 -13.06 5.58 15.74
N ILE A 51 -11.74 5.78 15.80
CA ILE A 51 -10.81 5.50 14.69
C ILE A 51 -10.95 4.05 14.24
N ALA A 52 -10.94 3.10 15.19
CA ALA A 52 -11.00 1.67 14.90
C ALA A 52 -12.29 1.24 14.18
N LYS A 53 -13.42 1.94 14.40
CA LYS A 53 -14.70 1.63 13.74
C LYS A 53 -15.02 2.53 12.54
N PHE A 54 -14.24 3.59 12.30
CA PHE A 54 -14.60 4.69 11.39
C PHE A 54 -15.06 4.19 10.01
N GLN A 55 -14.24 3.37 9.36
CA GLN A 55 -14.56 2.85 8.03
C GLN A 55 -15.76 1.90 8.00
N ARG A 56 -15.96 1.12 9.07
CA ARG A 56 -17.10 0.22 9.20
C ARG A 56 -18.41 1.01 9.30
N GLU A 57 -18.43 2.05 10.12
CA GLU A 57 -19.59 2.94 10.25
C GLU A 57 -19.90 3.66 8.93
N LEU A 58 -18.89 4.19 8.24
CA LEU A 58 -19.04 4.75 6.89
C LEU A 58 -19.63 3.72 5.90
N GLY A 59 -19.17 2.47 5.96
CA GLY A 59 -19.69 1.39 5.11
C GLY A 59 -21.18 1.12 5.31
N ALA A 60 -21.66 1.22 6.55
CA ALA A 60 -23.08 1.11 6.91
C ALA A 60 -23.93 2.28 6.39
N MET A 61 -23.33 3.49 6.28
CA MET A 61 -23.99 4.68 5.73
C MET A 61 -24.06 4.70 4.19
N GLY A 62 -23.36 3.79 3.51
CA GLY A 62 -23.36 3.69 2.04
C GLY A 62 -22.08 4.19 1.36
N TYR A 63 -21.03 4.52 2.12
CA TYR A 63 -19.70 4.82 1.59
C TYR A 63 -19.00 3.52 1.18
N LYS A 64 -19.18 3.11 -0.08
CA LYS A 64 -18.71 1.84 -0.63
C LYS A 64 -17.28 1.88 -1.18
N TYR A 65 -16.76 3.07 -1.42
CA TYR A 65 -15.36 3.27 -1.79
C TYR A 65 -14.72 4.20 -0.77
N GLN A 66 -13.73 3.69 -0.05
CA GLN A 66 -13.04 4.42 1.01
C GLN A 66 -11.55 4.31 0.76
N PHE A 67 -10.85 5.44 0.81
CA PHE A 67 -9.44 5.50 0.41
C PHE A 67 -8.67 6.50 1.26
N ILE A 68 -7.37 6.27 1.41
CA ILE A 68 -6.43 7.20 2.05
C ILE A 68 -5.58 7.79 0.94
N THR A 69 -5.78 9.06 0.61
CA THR A 69 -5.16 9.70 -0.58
C THR A 69 -3.65 9.69 -0.57
N LEU A 70 -3.00 9.98 0.56
CA LEU A 70 -1.55 10.18 0.65
C LEU A 70 -0.82 9.04 1.40
N ALA A 71 -1.44 7.86 1.54
CA ALA A 71 -0.87 6.73 2.30
C ALA A 71 0.53 6.34 1.80
N GLY A 72 0.70 6.22 0.47
CA GLY A 72 1.98 5.84 -0.13
C GLY A 72 3.09 6.86 0.12
N ILE A 73 2.78 8.17 0.03
CA ILE A 73 3.76 9.24 0.25
C ILE A 73 4.22 9.25 1.70
N HIS A 74 3.29 9.24 2.66
CA HIS A 74 3.63 9.23 4.08
C HIS A 74 4.45 7.99 4.46
N SER A 75 4.07 6.81 3.96
CA SER A 75 4.81 5.58 4.21
C SER A 75 6.21 5.62 3.61
N MET A 76 6.34 5.91 2.32
CA MET A 76 7.63 5.89 1.62
C MET A 76 8.61 6.92 2.17
N TRP A 77 8.16 8.18 2.33
CA TRP A 77 9.06 9.26 2.73
C TRP A 77 9.50 9.15 4.18
N TYR A 78 8.61 8.73 5.08
CA TYR A 78 8.98 8.51 6.48
C TYR A 78 10.02 7.39 6.61
N ASN A 79 9.77 6.24 5.97
CA ASN A 79 10.70 5.10 6.04
C ASN A 79 12.06 5.44 5.43
N MET A 80 12.09 6.16 4.31
CA MET A 80 13.36 6.60 3.70
C MET A 80 14.10 7.61 4.58
N TYR A 81 13.39 8.55 5.21
CA TYR A 81 13.97 9.50 6.15
C TYR A 81 14.58 8.77 7.37
N ASP A 82 13.83 7.87 7.99
CA ASP A 82 14.26 7.10 9.16
C ASP A 82 15.43 6.14 8.86
N LEU A 83 15.43 5.52 7.67
CA LEU A 83 16.56 4.73 7.18
C LEU A 83 17.79 5.62 6.98
N SER A 84 17.65 6.77 6.32
CA SER A 84 18.76 7.67 6.03
C SER A 84 19.45 8.19 7.30
N GLN A 85 18.67 8.55 8.32
CA GLN A 85 19.19 9.02 9.61
C GLN A 85 20.04 7.95 10.32
N ASP A 86 19.64 6.69 10.25
CA ASP A 86 20.36 5.59 10.87
C ASP A 86 21.54 5.12 10.02
N TYR A 87 21.41 5.13 8.70
CA TYR A 87 22.45 4.71 7.77
C TYR A 87 23.68 5.62 7.87
N VAL A 88 23.52 6.93 8.06
CA VAL A 88 24.64 7.85 8.31
C VAL A 88 25.44 7.48 9.56
N LYS A 89 24.79 6.88 10.57
CA LYS A 89 25.41 6.53 11.85
C LYS A 89 25.99 5.12 11.87
N ARG A 90 25.32 4.17 11.21
CA ARG A 90 25.55 2.72 11.38
C ARG A 90 25.83 1.97 10.07
N GLY A 91 25.76 2.65 8.93
CA GLY A 91 25.97 2.06 7.61
C GLY A 91 25.06 0.86 7.37
N MET A 92 25.65 -0.23 6.84
CA MET A 92 24.91 -1.44 6.44
C MET A 92 24.09 -2.07 7.56
N THR A 93 24.48 -1.95 8.83
CA THR A 93 23.67 -2.45 9.95
C THR A 93 22.26 -1.86 9.94
N ALA A 94 22.11 -0.57 9.60
CA ALA A 94 20.80 0.06 9.49
C ALA A 94 19.97 -0.50 8.32
N TYR A 95 20.62 -0.79 7.19
CA TYR A 95 19.94 -1.37 6.03
C TYR A 95 19.45 -2.80 6.33
N VAL A 96 20.31 -3.64 6.91
CA VAL A 96 19.98 -5.02 7.28
C VAL A 96 18.81 -5.05 8.26
N GLU A 97 18.87 -4.27 9.33
CA GLU A 97 17.84 -4.29 10.38
C GLU A 97 16.50 -3.65 9.98
N LYS A 98 16.52 -2.57 9.18
CA LYS A 98 15.30 -1.83 8.84
C LYS A 98 14.64 -2.25 7.54
N VAL A 99 15.38 -2.87 6.63
CA VAL A 99 14.88 -3.24 5.29
C VAL A 99 14.99 -4.74 5.07
N GLN A 100 16.21 -5.27 5.03
CA GLN A 100 16.45 -6.63 4.55
C GLN A 100 15.83 -7.72 5.44
N GLU A 101 16.12 -7.72 6.74
CA GLU A 101 15.56 -8.71 7.68
C GLU A 101 14.02 -8.62 7.79
N PRO A 102 13.41 -7.41 7.89
CA PRO A 102 11.96 -7.28 7.80
C PRO A 102 11.35 -7.82 6.51
N GLU A 103 12.00 -7.63 5.36
CA GLU A 103 11.54 -8.16 4.06
C GLU A 103 11.61 -9.70 4.05
N PHE A 104 12.71 -10.30 4.54
CA PHE A 104 12.83 -11.75 4.69
C PHE A 104 11.75 -12.32 5.63
N ALA A 105 11.54 -11.70 6.79
CA ALA A 105 10.50 -12.12 7.73
C ALA A 105 9.06 -11.92 7.17
N ALA A 106 8.87 -11.01 6.21
CA ALA A 106 7.59 -10.80 5.56
C ALA A 106 7.26 -11.84 4.48
N ARG A 107 8.24 -12.65 4.06
CA ARG A 107 8.04 -13.70 3.04
C ARG A 107 6.96 -14.70 3.42
N ASP A 108 6.93 -15.13 4.68
CA ASP A 108 5.89 -16.04 5.22
C ASP A 108 4.48 -15.43 5.20
N ARG A 109 4.39 -14.11 5.06
CA ARG A 109 3.12 -13.36 4.91
C ARG A 109 2.79 -13.02 3.46
N GLY A 110 3.58 -13.52 2.49
CA GLY A 110 3.36 -13.34 1.06
C GLY A 110 4.13 -12.18 0.41
N TYR A 111 5.13 -11.60 1.08
CA TYR A 111 5.99 -10.59 0.45
C TYR A 111 7.04 -11.25 -0.46
N THR A 112 7.15 -10.79 -1.71
CA THR A 112 7.97 -11.45 -2.75
C THR A 112 9.14 -10.61 -3.26
N PHE A 113 9.14 -9.29 -3.02
CA PHE A 113 10.18 -8.38 -3.52
C PHE A 113 11.57 -8.59 -2.88
N VAL A 114 11.70 -9.47 -1.88
CA VAL A 114 13.02 -9.98 -1.43
C VAL A 114 13.85 -10.48 -2.61
N SER A 115 13.18 -11.11 -3.58
CA SER A 115 13.73 -11.56 -4.86
C SER A 115 13.35 -10.55 -5.95
N HIS A 116 14.00 -9.38 -5.89
CA HIS A 116 13.63 -8.23 -6.71
C HIS A 116 13.83 -8.47 -8.21
N GLN A 117 14.74 -9.33 -8.65
CA GLN A 117 14.91 -9.70 -10.06
C GLN A 117 13.71 -10.50 -10.56
N GLN A 118 13.29 -11.51 -9.79
CA GLN A 118 12.08 -12.26 -10.09
C GLN A 118 10.85 -11.36 -10.14
N GLU A 119 10.71 -10.45 -9.16
CA GLU A 119 9.55 -9.57 -9.03
C GLU A 119 9.42 -8.55 -10.17
N VAL A 120 10.54 -8.06 -10.72
CA VAL A 120 10.53 -7.19 -11.92
C VAL A 120 10.46 -7.95 -13.24
N GLY A 121 10.30 -9.28 -13.18
CA GLY A 121 10.02 -10.12 -14.34
C GLY A 121 11.25 -10.64 -15.08
N THR A 122 12.44 -10.69 -14.47
CA THR A 122 13.65 -11.22 -15.12
C THR A 122 13.43 -12.64 -15.67
N GLY A 123 12.77 -13.51 -14.90
CA GLY A 123 12.44 -14.87 -15.37
C GLY A 123 11.47 -14.91 -16.55
N TYR A 124 10.51 -13.98 -16.60
CA TYR A 124 9.61 -13.85 -17.75
C TYR A 124 10.38 -13.49 -19.03
N PHE A 125 11.35 -12.58 -18.94
CA PHE A 125 12.18 -12.22 -20.09
C PHE A 125 13.19 -13.31 -20.49
N ASP A 126 13.65 -14.13 -19.54
CA ASP A 126 14.45 -15.32 -19.83
C ASP A 126 13.65 -16.37 -20.62
N ASP A 127 12.38 -16.61 -20.26
CA ASP A 127 11.48 -17.50 -21.00
C ASP A 127 11.22 -16.98 -22.43
N VAL A 128 10.95 -15.68 -22.58
CA VAL A 128 10.80 -15.03 -23.89
C VAL A 128 12.05 -15.24 -24.75
N THR A 129 13.24 -15.03 -24.18
CA THR A 129 14.51 -15.23 -24.88
C THR A 129 14.69 -16.69 -25.30
N THR A 130 14.38 -17.62 -24.40
CA THR A 130 14.48 -19.06 -24.66
C THR A 130 13.56 -19.49 -25.78
N VAL A 131 12.31 -19.01 -25.82
CA VAL A 131 11.36 -19.29 -26.90
C VAL A 131 11.87 -18.73 -28.24
N ILE A 132 12.34 -17.47 -28.26
CA ILE A 132 12.89 -16.84 -29.48
C ILE A 132 14.07 -17.63 -30.05
N GLN A 133 14.92 -18.17 -29.17
CA GLN A 133 16.12 -18.91 -29.57
C GLN A 133 15.87 -20.42 -29.81
N GLY A 134 14.60 -20.84 -29.89
CA GLY A 134 14.26 -22.23 -30.23
C GLY A 134 14.51 -23.23 -29.10
N GLY A 135 14.42 -22.79 -27.84
CA GLY A 135 14.45 -23.64 -26.66
C GLY A 135 15.79 -23.73 -25.94
N LYS A 136 16.84 -23.03 -26.39
CA LYS A 136 18.13 -22.92 -25.69
C LYS A 136 18.72 -21.52 -25.84
N SER A 137 19.04 -20.88 -24.72
CA SER A 137 19.77 -19.63 -24.66
C SER A 137 20.99 -19.75 -23.76
N SER A 138 22.09 -19.11 -24.14
CA SER A 138 23.32 -19.03 -23.33
C SER A 138 23.47 -17.70 -22.58
N VAL A 139 22.44 -16.85 -22.61
CA VAL A 139 22.47 -15.47 -22.10
C VAL A 139 21.26 -15.14 -21.22
N THR A 140 20.68 -16.13 -20.55
CA THR A 140 19.63 -15.92 -19.54
C THR A 140 20.20 -15.24 -18.29
N ALA A 141 19.41 -14.44 -17.60
CA ALA A 141 19.85 -13.57 -16.51
C ALA A 141 19.66 -14.16 -15.10
N LEU A 142 18.70 -15.06 -14.89
CA LEU A 142 18.47 -15.66 -13.56
C LEU A 142 19.48 -16.75 -13.20
N THR A 143 19.82 -17.63 -14.15
CA THR A 143 20.75 -18.74 -13.90
C THR A 143 22.15 -18.21 -13.55
N GLY A 144 22.61 -18.50 -12.34
CA GLY A 144 23.89 -18.01 -11.80
C GLY A 144 23.83 -16.59 -11.22
N SER A 145 22.63 -16.05 -10.97
CA SER A 145 22.48 -14.75 -10.30
C SER A 145 22.69 -14.86 -8.79
N THR A 146 23.13 -13.77 -8.15
CA THR A 146 23.23 -13.70 -6.67
C THR A 146 21.88 -13.90 -5.98
N GLU A 147 20.78 -13.58 -6.68
CA GLU A 147 19.43 -13.82 -6.18
C GLU A 147 19.12 -15.31 -6.07
N GLU A 148 19.46 -16.09 -7.11
CA GLU A 148 19.34 -17.55 -7.08
C GLU A 148 20.19 -18.15 -5.95
N GLU A 149 21.39 -17.64 -5.68
CA GLU A 149 22.29 -18.24 -4.68
C GLU A 149 21.98 -17.85 -3.23
N GLN A 150 21.45 -16.66 -2.97
CA GLN A 150 21.45 -16.06 -1.62
C GLN A 150 20.06 -15.77 -1.04
N PHE A 151 18.99 -15.89 -1.83
CA PHE A 151 17.64 -15.45 -1.43
C PHE A 151 16.63 -16.61 -1.31
N HIS A 152 17.11 -17.84 -1.05
CA HIS A 152 16.30 -19.05 -0.87
C HIS A 152 15.51 -19.12 0.43
#